data_AF-A0A924EP48-F1
#
_entry.id   AF-A0A924EP48-F1
#
_cell.length_a   1.000
_cell.length_b   1.000
_cell.length_c   1.000
_cell.angle_alpha   90.00
_cell.angle_beta   90.00
_cell.angle_gamma   90.00
#
_symmetry.space_group_name_H-M   'P 1'
#
loop_
_entity.id
_entity.type
_entity.pdbx_description
1 polymer ?
#
loop_
_entity_poly.entity_id
_entity_poly.type
_entity_poly.pdbx_seq_one_letter_code
_entity_poly.pdbx_strand_id
1 'polypeptide(L)'
;NYNEILKQKYAAFTNVQLKDGVYLDYVSFFEQKPVEYYQLVKNNGEVIRAVDAKDDRIPARKFFCYVENGKAYKNTAIGFLALNKDEKGYFVQSNLGILSPEEIKISVFYVLAGGIVGGVVGGVVEGIRADVKLQKAMKEEKYNIYVDFLNGEYIFRQ
;
A
#
# COMPACT_ATOMS: atom_id res chain seq x y z
N ASN A 1 -19.37 22.20 -4.41
CA ASN A 1 -18.38 21.26 -3.86
C ASN A 1 -18.71 19.83 -4.32
N TYR A 2 -18.42 19.50 -5.58
CA TYR A 2 -18.90 18.25 -6.22
C TYR A 2 -18.16 17.00 -5.70
N ASN A 3 -16.84 17.11 -5.49
CA ASN A 3 -16.01 16.00 -5.04
C ASN A 3 -16.32 15.54 -3.61
N GLU A 4 -16.69 16.46 -2.70
CA GLU A 4 -17.12 16.09 -1.34
C GLU A 4 -18.43 15.31 -1.34
N ILE A 5 -19.39 15.71 -2.19
CA ILE A 5 -20.67 14.99 -2.35
C ILE A 5 -20.42 13.58 -2.90
N LEU A 6 -19.47 13.42 -3.82
CA LEU A 6 -19.10 12.11 -4.34
C LEU A 6 -18.41 11.23 -3.30
N LYS A 7 -17.49 11.78 -2.49
CA LYS A 7 -16.82 11.04 -1.42
C LYS A 7 -17.82 10.44 -0.43
N GLN A 8 -18.91 11.14 -0.11
CA GLN A 8 -19.97 10.64 0.77
C GLN A 8 -20.70 9.41 0.22
N LYS A 9 -20.57 9.09 -1.08
CA LYS A 9 -21.15 7.89 -1.67
C LYS A 9 -20.29 6.64 -1.49
N TYR A 10 -19.02 6.79 -1.11
CA TYR A 10 -18.07 5.70 -1.00
C TYR A 10 -17.88 5.27 0.45
N ALA A 11 -18.07 3.98 0.70
CA ALA A 11 -18.04 3.38 2.02
C ALA A 11 -16.69 3.58 2.75
N ALA A 12 -15.56 3.66 2.03
CA ALA A 12 -14.26 3.93 2.66
C ALA A 12 -14.23 5.32 3.33
N PHE A 13 -14.96 6.31 2.81
CA PHE A 13 -15.00 7.63 3.42
C PHE A 13 -15.99 7.72 4.57
N THR A 14 -17.09 6.95 4.54
CA THR A 14 -18.19 7.07 5.51
C THR A 14 -18.16 6.04 6.63
N ASN A 15 -17.58 4.86 6.41
CA ASN A 15 -17.53 3.83 7.42
C ASN A 15 -16.64 4.25 8.60
N VAL A 16 -17.07 3.90 9.81
CA VAL A 16 -16.28 4.09 11.03
C VAL A 16 -15.00 3.26 10.98
N GLN A 17 -15.07 2.06 10.40
CA GLN A 17 -13.93 1.16 10.23
C GLN A 17 -13.96 0.53 8.83
N LEU A 18 -12.77 0.31 8.27
CA LEU A 18 -12.61 -0.40 7.00
C LEU A 18 -12.86 -1.90 7.18
N LYS A 19 -13.42 -2.54 6.15
CA LYS A 19 -13.58 -3.99 6.13
C LYS A 19 -12.23 -4.64 5.84
N ASP A 20 -11.85 -5.59 6.68
CA ASP A 20 -10.64 -6.38 6.49
C ASP A 20 -10.73 -7.22 5.21
N GLY A 21 -9.58 -7.42 4.56
CA GLY A 21 -9.47 -8.24 3.35
C GLY A 21 -8.55 -7.63 2.29
N VAL A 22 -8.51 -8.30 1.14
CA VAL A 22 -7.69 -7.90 -0.01
C VAL A 22 -8.54 -7.14 -1.01
N TYR A 23 -7.97 -6.07 -1.57
CA TYR A 23 -8.60 -5.27 -2.61
C TYR A 23 -7.70 -5.27 -3.84
N LEU A 24 -8.27 -5.64 -5.00
CA LEU A 24 -7.51 -5.79 -6.24
C LEU A 24 -7.44 -4.50 -7.05
N ASP A 25 -8.36 -3.57 -6.78
CA ASP A 25 -8.46 -2.29 -7.47
C ASP A 25 -8.96 -1.20 -6.52
N TYR A 26 -8.94 0.05 -7.00
CA TYR A 26 -9.38 1.20 -6.22
C TYR A 26 -10.90 1.18 -5.99
N VAL A 27 -11.69 0.72 -6.97
CA VAL A 27 -13.16 0.70 -6.88
C VAL A 27 -13.60 -0.18 -5.71
N SER A 28 -13.14 -1.43 -5.68
CA SER A 28 -13.38 -2.39 -4.60
C SER A 28 -12.96 -1.83 -3.24
N PHE A 29 -11.83 -1.12 -3.16
CA PHE A 29 -11.40 -0.45 -1.93
C PHE A 29 -12.37 0.66 -1.50
N PHE A 30 -12.67 1.63 -2.37
CA PHE A 30 -13.54 2.75 -1.99
C PHE A 30 -14.98 2.31 -1.71
N GLU A 31 -15.46 1.26 -2.38
CA GLU A 31 -16.75 0.62 -2.12
C GLU A 31 -16.75 -0.36 -0.94
N GLN A 32 -15.58 -0.67 -0.36
CA GLN A 32 -15.42 -1.63 0.75
C GLN A 32 -16.00 -3.01 0.42
N LYS A 33 -15.58 -3.55 -0.73
CA LYS A 33 -15.87 -4.87 -1.26
C LYS A 33 -14.56 -5.68 -1.43
N PRO A 34 -13.96 -6.20 -0.34
CA PRO A 34 -12.78 -7.03 -0.45
C PRO A 34 -13.08 -8.34 -1.19
N VAL A 35 -12.04 -9.01 -1.70
CA VAL A 35 -12.19 -10.35 -2.28
C VAL A 35 -12.68 -11.32 -1.21
N GLU A 36 -13.79 -12.00 -1.50
CA GLU A 36 -14.42 -12.91 -0.55
C GLU A 36 -13.62 -14.20 -0.37
N TYR A 37 -13.63 -14.74 0.85
CA TYR A 37 -13.05 -16.05 1.18
C TYR A 37 -11.53 -16.19 1.06
N TYR A 38 -10.79 -15.09 0.90
CA TYR A 38 -9.33 -15.08 0.94
C TYR A 38 -8.80 -14.68 2.30
N GLN A 39 -7.73 -15.34 2.73
CA GLN A 39 -6.96 -15.02 3.92
C GLN A 39 -5.56 -14.54 3.55
N LEU A 40 -5.08 -13.53 4.27
CA LEU A 40 -3.71 -13.03 4.11
C LEU A 40 -2.70 -14.05 4.61
N VAL A 41 -1.69 -14.34 3.79
CA VAL A 41 -0.54 -15.17 4.16
C VAL A 41 0.66 -14.26 4.35
N LYS A 42 1.31 -14.39 5.50
CA LYS A 42 2.47 -13.60 5.88
C LYS A 42 3.75 -14.44 5.93
N ASN A 43 4.87 -13.80 5.63
CA ASN A 43 6.21 -14.31 5.89
C ASN A 43 6.98 -13.24 6.66
N ASN A 44 7.52 -13.57 7.83
CA ASN A 44 8.22 -12.62 8.72
C ASN A 44 7.46 -11.30 8.97
N GLY A 45 6.13 -11.38 9.10
CA GLY A 45 5.25 -10.22 9.32
C GLY A 45 4.80 -9.50 8.04
N GLU A 46 5.38 -9.80 6.89
CA GLU A 46 5.03 -9.18 5.61
C GLU A 46 4.00 -10.01 4.84
N VAL A 47 3.01 -9.34 4.25
CA VAL A 47 2.00 -9.99 3.40
C VAL A 47 2.61 -10.38 2.05
N ILE A 48 2.65 -11.69 1.77
CA ILE A 48 3.25 -12.23 0.54
C ILE A 48 2.21 -12.65 -0.50
N ARG A 49 1.02 -13.06 -0.05
CA ARG A 49 -0.10 -13.48 -0.90
C ARG A 49 -1.38 -13.55 -0.08
N ALA A 50 -2.48 -13.82 -0.77
CA ALA A 50 -3.70 -14.30 -0.17
C ALA A 50 -4.08 -15.65 -0.75
N VAL A 51 -4.73 -16.48 0.06
CA VAL A 51 -5.13 -17.84 -0.31
C VAL A 51 -6.58 -18.08 0.09
N ASP A 52 -7.34 -18.78 -0.74
CA ASP A 52 -8.69 -19.23 -0.40
C ASP A 52 -8.69 -20.65 0.18
N ALA A 53 -9.87 -21.18 0.52
CA ALA A 53 -10.01 -22.54 1.03
C ALA A 53 -9.67 -23.65 -0.01
N LYS A 54 -9.56 -23.31 -1.29
CA LYS A 54 -9.25 -24.23 -2.40
C LYS A 54 -7.79 -24.15 -2.85
N ASP A 55 -6.94 -23.45 -2.09
CA ASP A 55 -5.54 -23.17 -2.42
C ASP A 55 -5.36 -22.34 -3.71
N ASP A 56 -6.37 -21.57 -4.13
CA ASP A 56 -6.16 -20.53 -5.12
C ASP A 56 -5.41 -19.35 -4.50
N ARG A 57 -4.43 -18.81 -5.24
CA ARG A 57 -3.44 -17.88 -4.70
C ARG A 57 -3.41 -16.58 -5.48
N ILE A 58 -3.63 -15.48 -4.77
CA ILE A 58 -3.42 -14.13 -5.30
C ILE A 58 -2.09 -13.60 -4.74
N PRO A 59 -1.04 -13.44 -5.57
CA PRO A 59 0.23 -12.90 -5.10
C PRO A 59 0.09 -11.42 -4.72
N ALA A 60 0.83 -10.97 -3.69
CA ALA A 60 0.78 -9.60 -3.18
C ALA A 60 0.94 -8.52 -4.26
N ARG A 61 1.76 -8.77 -5.30
CA ARG A 61 1.96 -7.85 -6.43
C ARG A 61 0.69 -7.49 -7.20
N LYS A 62 -0.37 -8.30 -7.10
CA LYS A 62 -1.67 -8.04 -7.73
C LYS A 62 -2.61 -7.21 -6.85
N PHE A 63 -2.24 -6.94 -5.59
CA PHE A 63 -3.10 -6.18 -4.70
C PHE A 63 -3.04 -4.71 -5.08
N PHE A 64 -4.17 -4.04 -5.06
CA PHE A 64 -4.19 -2.60 -4.95
C PHE A 64 -3.81 -2.19 -3.52
N CYS A 65 -4.49 -2.76 -2.54
CA CYS A 65 -4.19 -2.66 -1.11
C CYS A 65 -4.76 -3.87 -0.35
N TYR A 66 -4.42 -3.99 0.93
CA TYR A 66 -5.16 -4.84 1.86
C TYR A 66 -5.54 -4.04 3.11
N VAL A 67 -6.55 -4.52 3.83
CA VAL A 67 -6.95 -4.00 5.13
C VAL A 67 -6.82 -5.10 6.16
N GLU A 68 -6.18 -4.78 7.29
CA GLU A 68 -6.05 -5.67 8.44
C GLU A 68 -6.30 -4.87 9.72
N ASN A 69 -7.21 -5.36 10.57
CA ASN A 69 -7.66 -4.67 11.78
C ASN A 69 -8.16 -3.24 11.50
N GLY A 70 -8.86 -3.04 10.38
CA GLY A 70 -9.35 -1.74 9.91
C GLY A 70 -8.27 -0.78 9.41
N LYS A 71 -6.99 -1.18 9.35
CA LYS A 71 -5.89 -0.36 8.81
C LYS A 71 -5.59 -0.78 7.38
N ALA A 72 -5.54 0.18 6.47
CA ALA A 72 -5.25 -0.05 5.06
C ALA A 72 -3.76 0.05 4.75
N TYR A 73 -3.29 -0.79 3.83
CA TYR A 73 -1.90 -0.88 3.38
C TYR A 73 -1.85 -0.95 1.86
N LYS A 74 -1.34 0.10 1.22
CA LYS A 74 -1.27 0.25 -0.24
C LYS A 74 -0.05 -0.46 -0.80
N ASN A 75 -0.24 -1.24 -1.85
CA ASN A 75 0.87 -1.85 -2.60
C ASN A 75 1.64 -0.78 -3.40
N THR A 76 2.97 -0.80 -3.31
CA THR A 76 3.92 0.11 -3.97
C THR A 76 5.10 -0.66 -4.55
N ALA A 77 5.98 0.03 -5.29
CA ALA A 77 7.20 -0.58 -5.84
C ALA A 77 8.14 -1.18 -4.78
N ILE A 78 8.05 -0.71 -3.52
CA ILE A 78 8.87 -1.15 -2.40
C ILE A 78 8.08 -1.99 -1.38
N GLY A 79 6.94 -2.54 -1.76
CA GLY A 79 6.06 -3.28 -0.86
C GLY A 79 4.92 -2.42 -0.33
N PHE A 80 4.40 -2.76 0.86
CA PHE A 80 3.18 -2.14 1.37
C PHE A 80 3.46 -0.95 2.30
N LEU A 81 2.87 0.20 1.98
CA LEU A 81 2.89 1.38 2.84
C LEU A 81 1.53 1.59 3.50
N ALA A 82 1.53 2.12 4.72
CA ALA A 82 0.29 2.50 5.41
C ALA A 82 -0.49 3.53 4.57
N LEU A 83 -1.77 3.24 4.33
CA LEU A 83 -2.70 4.11 3.64
C LEU A 83 -3.54 4.84 4.68
N ASN A 84 -3.06 6.02 5.06
CA ASN A 84 -3.67 6.88 6.06
C ASN A 84 -4.84 7.65 5.45
N LYS A 85 -5.69 8.24 6.30
CA LYS A 85 -6.83 9.06 5.90
C LYS A 85 -6.87 10.35 6.69
N ASP A 86 -7.10 11.46 6.00
CA ASP A 86 -7.46 12.75 6.59
C ASP A 86 -8.66 13.36 5.85
N GLU A 87 -8.93 14.64 6.07
CA GLU A 87 -10.00 15.40 5.45
C GLU A 87 -9.88 15.48 3.90
N LYS A 88 -8.65 15.49 3.38
CA LYS A 88 -8.37 15.56 1.94
C LYS A 88 -8.51 14.21 1.27
N GLY A 89 -8.27 13.13 1.99
CA GLY A 89 -8.60 11.77 1.56
C GLY A 89 -7.58 10.75 2.03
N TYR A 90 -7.45 9.67 1.26
CA TYR A 90 -6.45 8.64 1.56
C TYR A 90 -5.09 9.02 1.00
N PHE A 91 -4.03 8.77 1.76
CA PHE A 91 -2.66 9.10 1.36
C PHE A 91 -1.64 8.11 1.92
N VAL A 92 -0.50 8.02 1.24
CA VAL A 92 0.71 7.38 1.75
C VAL A 92 1.72 8.48 2.12
N GLN A 93 2.49 8.27 3.19
CA GLN A 93 3.59 9.17 3.54
C GLN A 93 4.85 8.69 2.82
N SER A 94 5.22 9.36 1.72
CA SER A 94 6.28 8.91 0.82
C SER A 94 6.89 10.07 0.02
N ASN A 95 7.72 9.77 -0.97
CA ASN A 95 8.21 10.70 -1.98
C ASN A 95 8.21 10.06 -3.37
N LEU A 96 8.45 10.89 -4.40
CA LEU A 96 8.44 10.46 -5.80
C LEU A 96 9.47 9.35 -6.06
N GLY A 97 10.66 9.47 -5.47
CA GLY A 97 11.73 8.50 -5.63
C GLY A 97 11.40 7.12 -5.08
N ILE A 98 10.42 6.98 -4.18
CA ILE A 98 9.91 5.69 -3.67
C ILE A 98 8.73 5.15 -4.49
N LEU A 99 7.87 6.04 -4.99
CA LEU A 99 6.63 5.64 -5.68
C LEU A 99 6.77 5.51 -7.20
N SER A 100 7.85 6.03 -7.80
CA SER A 100 8.09 5.99 -9.24
C SER A 100 8.96 4.79 -9.65
N PRO A 101 8.43 3.81 -10.40
CA PRO A 101 9.19 2.65 -10.87
C PRO A 101 10.28 3.00 -11.88
N GLU A 102 10.14 4.11 -12.62
CA GLU A 102 11.13 4.54 -13.63
C GLU A 102 12.46 4.96 -12.99
N GLU A 103 12.41 5.45 -11.74
CA GLU A 103 13.58 5.85 -10.97
C GLU A 103 14.20 4.68 -10.20
N ILE A 104 13.44 3.59 -10.02
CA ILE A 104 13.77 2.43 -9.21
C ILE A 104 13.86 1.17 -10.10
N LYS A 105 15.07 0.82 -10.55
CA LYS A 105 15.33 -0.50 -11.15
C LYS A 105 15.60 -1.55 -10.06
N ILE A 106 14.62 -1.83 -9.21
CA ILE A 106 14.76 -2.88 -8.19
C ILE A 106 14.15 -4.18 -8.70
N SER A 107 14.91 -5.28 -8.61
CA SER A 107 14.35 -6.62 -8.67
C SER A 107 13.42 -6.79 -7.47
N VAL A 108 12.13 -7.00 -7.75
CA VAL A 108 11.00 -7.13 -6.81
C VAL A 108 11.29 -8.10 -5.64
N PHE A 109 12.30 -8.96 -5.76
CA PHE A 109 12.75 -9.89 -4.73
C PHE A 109 13.59 -9.28 -3.60
N TYR A 110 14.19 -8.10 -3.78
CA TYR A 110 15.18 -7.57 -2.83
C TYR A 110 14.60 -6.67 -1.73
N VAL A 111 13.40 -6.10 -1.92
CA VAL A 111 12.76 -5.29 -0.86
C VAL A 111 12.11 -6.18 0.21
N LEU A 112 11.75 -7.42 -0.15
CA LEU A 112 11.18 -8.45 0.74
C LEU A 112 12.13 -8.96 1.84
N ALA A 113 13.39 -8.51 1.89
CA ALA A 113 14.37 -8.95 2.88
C ALA A 113 14.79 -7.85 3.88
N GLY A 114 14.41 -6.59 3.65
CA GLY A 114 14.86 -5.47 4.47
C GLY A 114 13.70 -4.55 4.80
N GLY A 115 13.02 -4.86 5.90
CA GLY A 115 11.80 -4.17 6.32
C GLY A 115 11.88 -2.65 6.22
N ILE A 116 10.93 -2.07 5.50
CA ILE A 116 10.69 -0.63 5.48
C ILE A 116 9.27 -0.39 5.96
N VAL A 117 9.04 -0.64 7.25
CA VAL A 117 7.95 0.00 7.98
C VAL A 117 8.60 0.88 9.04
N GLY A 118 8.22 2.15 9.05
CA GLY A 118 8.79 3.15 9.95
C GLY A 118 8.73 2.71 11.41
N GLY A 119 9.85 2.92 12.12
CA GLY A 119 9.99 2.61 13.54
C GLY A 119 10.90 1.40 13.78
N VAL A 120 12.14 1.69 14.18
CA VAL A 120 13.24 0.74 14.43
C VAL A 120 12.85 -0.40 15.38
N VAL A 121 13.03 -1.68 14.99
CA VAL A 121 13.46 -2.79 15.88
C VAL A 121 14.21 -3.88 15.10
N GLY A 122 15.52 -3.99 15.35
CA GLY A 122 16.30 -5.23 15.54
C GLY A 122 16.33 -6.34 14.48
N GLY A 123 17.48 -6.50 13.80
CA GLY A 123 17.87 -7.76 13.14
C GLY A 123 18.69 -7.55 11.87
N VAL A 124 20.01 -7.58 11.97
CA VAL A 124 20.96 -7.46 10.85
C VAL A 124 21.09 -8.79 10.12
N VAL A 125 20.92 -8.85 8.79
CA VAL A 125 21.75 -9.72 7.91
C VAL A 125 21.84 -9.13 6.49
N GLU A 126 23.07 -8.73 6.12
CA GLU A 126 23.69 -8.72 4.78
C GLU A 126 22.82 -8.51 3.53
N GLY A 127 22.65 -7.25 3.14
CA GLY A 127 22.05 -6.86 1.86
C GLY A 127 22.69 -5.58 1.30
N ILE A 128 24.02 -5.50 1.31
CA ILE A 128 24.78 -4.34 0.81
C ILE A 128 24.65 -4.33 -0.72
N ARG A 129 23.55 -3.79 -1.24
CA ARG A 129 23.33 -3.24 -2.61
C ARG A 129 21.85 -2.89 -2.87
N ALA A 130 21.07 -2.50 -1.86
CA ALA A 130 19.90 -1.67 -2.15
C ALA A 130 20.42 -0.42 -2.90
N ASP A 131 19.94 -0.24 -4.14
CA ASP A 131 20.37 0.79 -5.09
C ASP A 131 20.59 2.13 -4.35
N VAL A 132 21.75 2.76 -4.55
CA VAL A 132 22.11 4.04 -3.91
C VAL A 132 20.99 5.06 -4.07
N LYS A 133 20.24 5.00 -5.18
CA LYS A 133 19.05 5.82 -5.42
C LYS A 133 17.91 5.52 -4.46
N LEU A 134 17.58 4.25 -4.22
CA LEU A 134 16.56 3.88 -3.23
C LEU A 134 17.00 4.31 -1.83
N GLN A 135 18.25 4.06 -1.46
CA GLN A 135 18.78 4.48 -0.16
C GLN A 135 18.75 6.00 0.02
N LYS A 136 18.96 6.76 -1.05
CA LYS A 136 18.83 8.22 -1.04
C LYS A 136 17.36 8.62 -0.91
N ALA A 137 16.45 8.07 -1.73
CA ALA A 137 15.03 8.33 -1.67
C ALA A 137 14.42 7.96 -0.30
N MET A 138 14.90 6.90 0.35
CA MET A 138 14.48 6.54 1.71
C MET A 138 14.85 7.59 2.77
N LYS A 139 15.92 8.36 2.54
CA LYS A 139 16.42 9.44 3.42
C LYS A 139 15.87 10.81 3.07
N GLU A 140 15.31 10.96 1.86
CA GLU A 140 14.66 12.18 1.45
C GLU A 140 13.39 12.44 2.25
N GLU A 141 13.01 13.71 2.32
CA GLU A 141 11.81 14.14 3.01
C GLU A 141 10.57 13.45 2.44
N LYS A 142 9.67 13.03 3.33
CA LYS A 142 8.42 12.35 2.96
C LYS A 142 7.26 13.29 3.20
N TYR A 143 6.33 13.31 2.26
CA TYR A 143 5.12 14.12 2.32
C TYR A 143 3.89 13.26 2.05
N ASN A 144 2.71 13.83 2.28
CA ASN A 144 1.45 13.13 2.02
C ASN A 144 1.20 13.11 0.51
N ILE A 145 1.22 11.92 -0.08
CA ILE A 145 0.87 11.68 -1.48
C ILE A 145 -0.49 11.02 -1.51
N TYR A 146 -1.48 11.76 -2.00
CA TYR A 146 -2.88 11.34 -1.96
C TYR A 146 -3.19 10.37 -3.09
N VAL A 147 -4.13 9.46 -2.83
CA VAL A 147 -4.71 8.56 -3.81
C VAL A 147 -6.01 9.19 -4.30
N ASP A 148 -6.14 9.38 -5.61
CA ASP A 148 -7.37 9.81 -6.23
C ASP A 148 -8.40 8.68 -6.15
N PHE A 149 -9.58 8.99 -5.61
CA PHE A 149 -10.64 8.01 -5.43
C PHE A 149 -11.37 7.66 -6.73
N LEU A 150 -11.18 8.46 -7.79
CA LEU A 150 -11.82 8.27 -9.09
C LEU A 150 -11.05 7.31 -9.99
N ASN A 151 -9.74 7.15 -9.81
CA ASN A 151 -8.90 6.31 -10.67
C ASN A 151 -7.84 5.48 -9.91
N GLY A 152 -7.64 5.71 -8.61
CA GLY A 152 -6.65 5.00 -7.79
C GLY A 152 -5.21 5.45 -7.98
N GLU A 153 -4.96 6.51 -8.76
CA GLU A 153 -3.62 7.03 -9.03
C GLU A 153 -3.13 7.95 -7.92
N TYR A 154 -1.82 8.18 -7.88
CA TYR A 154 -1.22 9.14 -6.96
C TYR A 154 -1.33 10.57 -7.49
N ILE A 155 -1.80 11.47 -6.64
CA ILE A 155 -1.84 12.91 -6.91
C ILE A 155 -0.53 13.50 -6.41
N PHE A 156 0.45 13.63 -7.32
CA PHE A 156 1.68 14.36 -7.05
C PHE A 156 1.40 15.86 -7.18
N ARG A 157 1.63 16.62 -6.11
CA ARG A 157 1.64 18.08 -6.21
C ARG A 157 2.97 18.49 -6.86
N GLN A 158 2.89 19.19 -7.99
CA GLN A 158 4.02 19.87 -8.61
C GLN A 158 4.38 21.13 -7.82
#